data_AF-A0A803NTM6-F1
#
_entry.id   AF-A0A803NTM6-F1
#
_cell.length_a   1.000
_cell.length_b   1.000
_cell.length_c   1.000
_cell.angle_alpha   90.00
_cell.angle_beta   90.00
_cell.angle_gamma   90.00
#
_symmetry.space_group_name_H-M   'P 1'
#
loop_
_entity.id
_entity.type
_entity.pdbx_description
1 polymer ?
#
loop_
_entity_poly.entity_id
_entity_poly.type
_entity_poly.pdbx_seq_one_letter_code
_entity_poly.pdbx_strand_id
1 'polypeptide(L)'
;MENDNMEEWESAYYLSKKLSRLYEANCEEKKKVQDISKENAKLKQRIKDLENELKGKQKRNKVVVKEGPEADKKLIGVRIANENKSEHELNVIRTLFIKYFESVLPSGHFGVKRIGELDYKPFDEAMKFPKDNQNEALKKWKLWRKCLRDPLWKPFKVVNIQGKPTKIVDENDNKLKRLKVELGENINKAVKTALTEMSEYKYPGGRFIITELWNFEKNCKASLTEVVEFMINRYTPLGPPR
;
A
#
# COMPACT_ATOMS: atom_id res chain seq x y z
N MET A 1 18.50 -63.22 -44.19
CA MET A 1 19.49 -62.74 -43.21
C MET A 1 20.37 -61.61 -43.77
N GLU A 2 19.99 -60.91 -44.85
CA GLU A 2 20.78 -59.80 -45.42
C GLU A 2 20.18 -58.40 -45.15
N ASN A 3 18.89 -58.31 -44.80
CA ASN A 3 18.23 -57.02 -44.51
C ASN A 3 18.59 -56.41 -43.15
N ASP A 4 18.82 -57.22 -42.12
CA ASP A 4 19.12 -56.73 -40.76
C ASP A 4 20.45 -55.97 -40.70
N ASN A 5 21.40 -56.28 -41.59
CA ASN A 5 22.71 -55.63 -41.62
C ASN A 5 22.62 -54.21 -42.21
N MET A 6 21.74 -53.97 -43.20
CA MET A 6 21.63 -52.67 -43.86
C MET A 6 21.00 -51.60 -42.97
N GLU A 7 19.98 -51.95 -42.17
CA GLU A 7 19.39 -51.04 -41.18
C GLU A 7 20.37 -50.67 -40.06
N GLU A 8 21.22 -51.61 -39.62
CA GLU A 8 22.28 -51.34 -38.65
C GLU A 8 23.34 -50.37 -39.21
N TRP A 9 23.74 -50.53 -40.47
CA TRP A 9 24.69 -49.62 -41.14
C TRP A 9 24.10 -48.21 -41.34
N GLU A 10 22.83 -48.09 -41.72
CA GLU A 10 22.16 -46.79 -41.84
C GLU A 10 22.01 -46.09 -40.48
N SER A 11 21.69 -46.85 -39.43
CA SER A 11 21.62 -46.35 -38.06
C SER A 11 22.99 -45.89 -37.54
N ALA A 12 24.04 -46.69 -37.77
CA ALA A 12 25.42 -46.33 -37.42
C ALA A 12 25.91 -45.08 -38.18
N TYR A 13 25.58 -44.97 -39.47
CA TYR A 13 25.88 -43.80 -40.28
C TYR A 13 25.14 -42.54 -39.77
N TYR A 14 23.85 -42.67 -39.44
CA TYR A 14 23.05 -41.59 -38.87
C TYR A 14 23.59 -41.12 -37.51
N LEU A 15 23.93 -42.05 -36.61
CA LEU A 15 24.52 -41.74 -35.31
C LEU A 15 25.89 -41.06 -35.44
N SER A 16 26.74 -41.52 -36.37
CA SER A 16 28.04 -40.89 -36.66
C SER A 16 27.89 -39.44 -37.14
N LYS A 17 26.94 -39.19 -38.06
CA LYS A 17 26.63 -37.83 -38.54
C LYS A 17 26.06 -36.95 -37.44
N LYS A 18 25.21 -37.50 -36.57
CA LYS A 18 24.66 -36.78 -35.40
C LYS A 18 25.74 -36.46 -34.38
N LEU A 19 26.66 -37.39 -34.11
CA LEU A 19 27.80 -37.19 -33.20
C LEU A 19 28.74 -36.11 -33.72
N SER A 20 29.02 -36.08 -35.03
CA SER A 20 29.84 -35.04 -35.66
C SER A 20 29.24 -33.65 -35.49
N ARG A 21 27.93 -33.50 -35.75
CA ARG A 21 27.21 -32.23 -35.52
C ARG A 21 27.21 -31.80 -34.04
N LEU A 22 27.05 -32.75 -33.12
CA LEU A 22 27.13 -32.46 -31.68
C LEU A 22 28.54 -32.02 -31.26
N TYR A 23 29.57 -32.63 -31.85
CA TYR A 23 30.95 -32.26 -31.58
C TYR A 23 31.27 -30.84 -32.08
N GLU A 24 30.81 -30.48 -33.28
CA GLU A 24 30.93 -29.12 -33.84
C GLU A 24 30.19 -28.10 -32.96
N ALA A 25 28.94 -28.37 -32.58
CA ALA A 25 28.16 -27.51 -31.70
C ALA A 25 28.84 -27.29 -30.34
N ASN A 26 29.39 -28.36 -29.74
CA ASN A 26 30.14 -28.26 -28.48
C ASN A 26 31.42 -27.43 -28.63
N CYS A 27 32.13 -27.55 -29.75
CA CYS A 27 33.30 -26.71 -30.04
C CYS A 27 32.91 -25.22 -30.16
N GLU A 28 31.77 -24.90 -30.76
CA GLU A 28 31.26 -23.53 -30.84
C GLU A 28 30.82 -22.99 -29.48
N GLU A 29 30.12 -23.78 -28.68
CA GLU A 29 29.73 -23.41 -27.31
C GLU A 29 30.95 -23.14 -26.44
N LYS A 30 31.99 -23.96 -26.55
CA LYS A 30 33.24 -23.76 -25.82
C LYS A 30 33.93 -22.44 -26.17
N LYS A 31 33.91 -22.05 -27.46
CA LYS A 31 34.41 -20.73 -27.90
C LYS A 31 33.58 -19.59 -27.30
N LYS A 32 32.25 -19.68 -27.34
CA LYS A 32 31.33 -18.69 -26.73
C LYS A 32 31.59 -18.52 -25.24
N VAL A 33 31.75 -19.62 -24.49
CA VAL A 33 32.08 -19.59 -23.06
C VAL A 33 33.42 -18.91 -22.79
N GLN A 34 34.42 -19.14 -23.64
CA GLN A 34 35.73 -18.51 -23.50
C GLN A 34 35.67 -16.99 -23.71
N ASP A 35 34.88 -16.52 -24.68
CA ASP A 35 34.72 -15.09 -24.93
C ASP A 35 33.90 -14.39 -23.84
N ILE A 36 32.83 -15.03 -23.34
CA ILE A 36 32.09 -14.58 -22.16
C ILE A 36 33.02 -14.47 -20.94
N SER A 37 33.94 -15.42 -20.76
CA SER A 37 34.91 -15.39 -19.67
C SER A 37 35.85 -14.17 -19.75
N LYS A 38 36.34 -13.84 -20.96
CA LYS A 38 37.18 -12.65 -21.18
C LYS A 38 36.41 -11.35 -20.92
N GLU A 39 35.16 -11.27 -21.34
CA GLU A 39 34.32 -10.09 -21.14
C GLU A 39 33.98 -9.87 -19.66
N ASN A 40 33.66 -10.95 -18.94
CA ASN A 40 33.46 -10.91 -17.49
C ASN A 40 34.71 -10.43 -16.73
N ALA A 41 35.91 -10.79 -17.19
CA ALA A 41 37.16 -10.28 -16.60
C ALA A 41 37.30 -8.76 -16.79
N LYS A 42 36.97 -8.24 -17.99
CA LYS A 42 36.98 -6.79 -18.27
C LYS A 42 35.94 -6.05 -17.43
N LEU A 43 34.72 -6.59 -17.31
CA LEU A 43 33.66 -6.00 -16.50
C LEU A 43 34.03 -5.97 -15.01
N LYS A 44 34.64 -7.04 -14.47
CA LYS A 44 35.15 -7.06 -13.10
C LYS A 44 36.18 -5.96 -12.84
N GLN A 45 37.09 -5.74 -13.79
CA GLN A 45 38.07 -4.66 -13.68
C GLN A 45 37.37 -3.28 -13.70
N ARG A 46 36.42 -3.08 -14.61
CA ARG A 46 35.66 -1.82 -14.71
C ARG A 46 34.85 -1.52 -13.45
N ILE A 47 34.24 -2.54 -12.85
CA ILE A 47 33.54 -2.41 -11.56
C ILE A 47 34.51 -1.96 -10.48
N LYS A 48 35.70 -2.58 -10.39
CA LYS A 48 36.73 -2.20 -9.41
C LYS A 48 37.20 -0.76 -9.59
N ASP A 49 37.37 -0.31 -10.83
CA ASP A 49 37.75 1.07 -11.14
C ASP A 49 36.64 2.05 -10.72
N LEU A 50 35.38 1.74 -11.03
CA LEU A 50 34.22 2.53 -10.61
C LEU A 50 34.03 2.57 -9.09
N GLU A 51 34.29 1.46 -8.39
CA GLU A 51 34.27 1.40 -6.92
C GLU A 51 35.34 2.32 -6.32
N ASN A 52 36.54 2.35 -6.90
CA ASN A 52 37.61 3.24 -6.48
C ASN A 52 37.26 4.71 -6.75
N GLU A 53 36.67 5.02 -7.91
CA GLU A 53 36.17 6.35 -8.22
C GLU A 53 35.05 6.78 -7.27
N LEU A 54 34.10 5.90 -6.95
CA LEU A 54 33.03 6.14 -5.98
C LEU A 54 33.60 6.36 -4.59
N LYS A 55 34.58 5.57 -4.15
CA LYS A 55 35.26 5.75 -2.86
C LYS A 55 36.01 7.09 -2.83
N GLY A 56 36.62 7.50 -3.94
CA GLY A 56 37.25 8.80 -4.11
C GLY A 56 36.25 9.97 -4.06
N LYS A 57 35.11 9.85 -4.78
CA LYS A 57 34.01 10.82 -4.76
C LYS A 57 33.31 10.87 -3.41
N GLN A 58 33.15 9.76 -2.70
CA GLN A 58 32.64 9.74 -1.33
C GLN A 58 33.59 10.42 -0.35
N LYS A 59 34.90 10.21 -0.48
CA LYS A 59 35.89 10.95 0.32
C LYS A 59 35.87 12.45 0.00
N ARG A 60 35.80 12.84 -1.27
CA ARG A 60 35.67 14.25 -1.68
C ARG A 60 34.34 14.85 -1.22
N ASN A 61 33.21 14.16 -1.36
CA ASN A 61 31.93 14.61 -0.82
C ASN A 61 31.96 14.70 0.71
N LYS A 62 32.67 13.82 1.43
CA LYS A 62 32.90 13.98 2.88
C LYS A 62 33.72 15.24 3.21
N VAL A 63 34.64 15.66 2.33
CA VAL A 63 35.47 16.87 2.50
C VAL A 63 34.71 18.14 2.07
N VAL A 64 33.98 18.11 0.96
CA VAL A 64 33.14 19.24 0.49
C VAL A 64 31.94 19.45 1.41
N VAL A 65 31.36 18.37 1.96
CA VAL A 65 30.38 18.50 3.05
C VAL A 65 31.06 19.09 4.29
N LYS A 66 32.34 18.86 4.57
CA LYS A 66 33.03 19.51 5.71
C LYS A 66 33.29 21.02 5.52
N GLU A 67 33.06 21.58 4.33
CA GLU A 67 33.27 23.01 4.06
C GLU A 67 31.96 23.78 3.72
N GLY A 68 30.81 23.32 4.25
CA GLY A 68 29.78 24.26 4.71
C GLY A 68 29.99 24.46 6.21
N PRO A 69 29.82 25.68 6.78
CA PRO A 69 30.25 25.94 8.15
C PRO A 69 29.63 24.87 9.05
N GLU A 70 30.46 24.15 9.79
CA GLU A 70 30.08 22.96 10.56
C GLU A 70 28.89 23.22 11.52
N ALA A 71 28.71 24.51 11.87
CA ALA A 71 27.53 25.07 12.51
C ALA A 71 26.21 24.80 11.76
N ASP A 72 26.15 24.96 10.44
CA ASP A 72 24.92 24.82 9.64
C ASP A 72 24.41 23.39 9.61
N LYS A 73 25.31 22.39 9.48
CA LYS A 73 24.90 20.98 9.53
C LYS A 73 24.48 20.54 10.92
N LYS A 74 25.15 21.04 11.97
CA LYS A 74 24.73 20.81 13.35
C LYS A 74 23.37 21.47 13.60
N LEU A 75 23.15 22.68 13.11
CA LEU A 75 21.89 23.42 13.23
C LEU A 75 20.74 22.72 12.50
N ILE A 76 20.95 22.24 11.27
CA ILE A 76 19.96 21.45 10.51
C ILE A 76 19.63 20.16 11.26
N GLY A 77 20.63 19.45 11.78
CA GLY A 77 20.42 18.22 12.56
C GLY A 77 19.61 18.47 13.83
N VAL A 78 19.92 19.54 14.57
CA VAL A 78 19.15 19.96 15.76
C VAL A 78 17.71 20.34 15.37
N ARG A 79 17.52 21.06 14.25
CA ARG A 79 16.19 21.44 13.77
C ARG A 79 15.34 20.22 13.42
N ILE A 80 15.88 19.27 12.66
CA ILE A 80 15.20 18.01 12.33
C ILE A 80 14.86 17.22 13.59
N ALA A 81 15.80 17.11 14.54
CA ALA A 81 15.53 16.42 15.81
C ALA A 81 14.41 17.08 16.60
N ASN A 82 14.35 18.42 16.61
CA ASN A 82 13.29 19.17 17.30
C ASN A 82 11.94 19.06 16.56
N GLU A 83 11.93 19.15 15.23
CA GLU A 83 10.74 18.94 14.40
C GLU A 83 10.17 17.53 14.64
N ASN A 84 11.01 16.49 14.58
CA ASN A 84 10.62 15.11 14.87
C ASN A 84 10.07 14.94 16.29
N LYS A 85 10.66 15.62 17.28
CA LYS A 85 10.17 15.59 18.66
C LYS A 85 8.80 16.24 18.76
N SER A 86 8.60 17.40 18.13
CA SER A 86 7.31 18.08 18.11
C SER A 86 6.24 17.25 17.37
N GLU A 87 6.58 16.61 16.26
CA GLU A 87 5.68 15.72 15.54
C GLU A 87 5.31 14.49 16.38
N HIS A 88 6.29 13.93 17.10
CA HIS A 88 6.05 12.84 18.04
C HIS A 88 5.08 13.26 19.15
N GLU A 89 5.27 14.42 19.77
CA GLU A 89 4.38 14.96 20.80
C GLU A 89 2.95 15.18 20.26
N LEU A 90 2.81 15.76 19.06
CA LEU A 90 1.51 15.93 18.41
C LEU A 90 0.83 14.58 18.12
N ASN A 91 1.61 13.56 17.74
CA ASN A 91 1.07 12.23 17.50
C ASN A 91 0.66 11.51 18.80
N VAL A 92 1.41 11.72 19.89
CA VAL A 92 1.04 11.25 21.23
C VAL A 92 -0.28 11.90 21.66
N ILE A 93 -0.42 13.22 21.50
CA ILE A 93 -1.65 13.96 21.82
C ILE A 93 -2.83 13.43 20.98
N ARG A 94 -2.66 13.20 19.67
CA ARG A 94 -3.69 12.57 18.82
C ARG A 94 -4.12 11.21 19.38
N THR A 95 -3.16 10.38 19.74
CA THR A 95 -3.43 9.05 20.29
C THR A 95 -4.21 9.13 21.60
N LEU A 96 -3.89 10.09 22.47
CA LEU A 96 -4.62 10.33 23.71
C LEU A 96 -6.06 10.78 23.45
N PHE A 97 -6.28 11.71 22.52
CA PHE A 97 -7.64 12.13 22.16
C PHE A 97 -8.45 10.99 21.55
N ILE A 98 -7.85 10.16 20.69
CA ILE A 98 -8.53 8.99 20.14
C ILE A 98 -9.01 8.07 21.28
N LYS A 99 -8.11 7.72 22.22
CA LYS A 99 -8.47 6.89 23.38
C LYS A 99 -9.58 7.52 24.22
N TYR A 100 -9.51 8.84 24.44
CA TYR A 100 -10.55 9.57 25.18
C TYR A 100 -11.91 9.47 24.47
N PHE A 101 -11.98 9.80 23.18
CA PHE A 101 -13.23 9.76 22.42
C PHE A 101 -13.72 8.34 22.12
N GLU A 102 -12.87 7.31 22.18
CA GLU A 102 -13.30 5.90 22.19
C GLU A 102 -14.01 5.53 23.49
N SER A 103 -13.60 6.12 24.62
CA SER A 103 -14.17 5.85 25.95
C SER A 103 -15.41 6.68 26.28
N VAL A 104 -15.57 7.85 25.66
CA VAL A 104 -16.67 8.78 25.92
C VAL A 104 -17.75 8.62 24.86
N LEU A 105 -19.03 8.62 25.27
CA LEU A 105 -20.16 8.58 24.33
C LEU A 105 -20.04 9.73 23.30
N PRO A 106 -20.42 9.51 22.02
CA PRO A 106 -20.19 10.47 20.96
C PRO A 106 -20.76 11.84 21.31
N SER A 107 -19.88 12.80 21.62
CA SER A 107 -20.27 14.20 21.70
C SER A 107 -20.43 14.66 20.25
N GLY A 108 -21.66 14.84 19.77
CA GLY A 108 -22.04 14.84 18.34
C GLY A 108 -21.27 15.73 17.34
N HIS A 109 -20.28 16.52 17.78
CA HIS A 109 -19.43 17.37 16.93
C HIS A 109 -18.07 16.70 16.61
N PHE A 110 -17.41 16.10 17.61
CA PHE A 110 -16.09 15.47 17.47
C PHE A 110 -16.08 14.06 18.05
N GLY A 111 -15.32 13.17 17.42
CA GLY A 111 -15.06 11.87 17.97
C GLY A 111 -14.13 11.05 17.11
N VAL A 112 -14.29 9.73 17.18
CA VAL A 112 -13.43 8.80 16.47
C VAL A 112 -14.18 8.17 15.30
N LYS A 113 -13.53 8.19 14.13
CA LYS A 113 -14.00 7.47 12.95
C LYS A 113 -13.01 6.38 12.57
N ARG A 114 -13.54 5.18 12.31
CA ARG A 114 -12.79 4.03 11.80
C ARG A 114 -12.86 4.05 10.28
N ILE A 115 -11.88 4.71 9.66
CA ILE A 115 -11.78 4.89 8.21
C ILE A 115 -11.67 3.54 7.52
N GLY A 116 -12.51 3.33 6.49
CA GLY A 116 -12.58 2.08 5.76
C GLY A 116 -13.29 0.95 6.52
N GLU A 117 -13.89 1.21 7.68
CA GLU A 117 -14.78 0.23 8.30
C GLU A 117 -16.16 0.23 7.62
N LEU A 118 -16.67 -0.96 7.32
CA LEU A 118 -18.01 -1.12 6.78
C LEU A 118 -19.04 -0.87 7.87
N ASP A 119 -19.91 0.13 7.68
CA ASP A 119 -21.02 0.41 8.59
C ASP A 119 -21.99 -0.78 8.67
N TYR A 120 -22.32 -1.19 9.88
CA TYR A 120 -23.26 -2.29 10.16
C TYR A 120 -24.72 -1.81 10.10
N LYS A 121 -25.00 -0.53 10.38
CA LYS A 121 -26.39 -0.01 10.45
C LYS A 121 -27.23 -0.31 9.20
N PRO A 122 -26.71 -0.14 7.96
CA PRO A 122 -27.49 -0.44 6.75
C PRO A 122 -27.86 -1.92 6.63
N PHE A 123 -27.01 -2.82 7.14
CA PHE A 123 -27.28 -4.27 7.15
C PHE A 123 -28.33 -4.64 8.18
N ASP A 124 -28.26 -4.02 9.36
CA ASP A 124 -29.26 -4.19 10.42
C ASP A 124 -30.63 -3.70 9.95
N GLU A 125 -30.70 -2.48 9.38
CA GLU A 125 -31.95 -1.89 8.88
C GLU A 125 -32.58 -2.68 7.74
N ALA A 126 -31.78 -3.17 6.78
CA ALA A 126 -32.29 -3.97 5.67
C ALA A 126 -32.91 -5.30 6.11
N MET A 127 -32.61 -5.78 7.33
CA MET A 127 -33.03 -7.10 7.83
C MET A 127 -33.80 -7.04 9.14
N LYS A 128 -34.28 -5.85 9.55
CA LYS A 128 -35.10 -5.65 10.77
C LYS A 128 -36.46 -6.38 10.74
N PHE A 129 -36.91 -6.85 9.58
CA PHE A 129 -38.18 -7.56 9.44
C PHE A 129 -38.02 -8.74 8.45
N PRO A 130 -38.39 -10.00 8.80
CA PRO A 130 -38.90 -10.53 10.08
C PRO A 130 -37.79 -11.02 11.04
N LYS A 131 -38.17 -11.27 12.30
CA LYS A 131 -37.33 -11.42 13.53
C LYS A 131 -36.23 -12.51 13.54
N ASP A 132 -36.06 -13.34 12.51
CA ASP A 132 -35.02 -14.38 12.44
C ASP A 132 -33.77 -14.00 11.63
N ASN A 133 -33.75 -12.79 11.04
CA ASN A 133 -32.71 -12.41 10.08
C ASN A 133 -31.52 -11.62 10.67
N GLN A 134 -31.46 -11.34 11.98
CA GLN A 134 -30.30 -10.68 12.59
C GLN A 134 -29.00 -11.47 12.36
N ASN A 135 -29.09 -12.80 12.42
CA ASN A 135 -27.95 -13.66 12.14
C ASN A 135 -27.56 -13.60 10.65
N GLU A 136 -28.51 -13.36 9.76
CA GLU A 136 -28.25 -13.17 8.33
C GLU A 136 -27.59 -11.82 8.04
N ALA A 137 -28.05 -10.73 8.66
CA ALA A 137 -27.45 -9.40 8.55
C ALA A 137 -25.97 -9.44 8.96
N LEU A 138 -25.67 -10.07 10.10
CA LEU A 138 -24.32 -10.24 10.60
C LEU A 138 -23.46 -11.10 9.67
N LYS A 139 -24.02 -12.19 9.10
CA LYS A 139 -23.33 -13.04 8.13
C LYS A 139 -22.98 -12.26 6.86
N LYS A 140 -23.92 -11.50 6.30
CA LYS A 140 -23.73 -10.67 5.10
C LYS A 140 -22.73 -9.55 5.36
N TRP A 141 -22.83 -8.85 6.49
CA TRP A 141 -21.86 -7.83 6.89
C TRP A 141 -20.44 -8.40 7.02
N LYS A 142 -20.29 -9.55 7.71
CA LYS A 142 -18.99 -10.24 7.83
C LYS A 142 -18.43 -10.67 6.46
N LEU A 143 -19.27 -11.16 5.56
CA LEU A 143 -18.87 -11.53 4.20
C LEU A 143 -18.32 -10.32 3.44
N TRP A 144 -19.06 -9.22 3.42
CA TRP A 144 -18.63 -8.00 2.72
C TRP A 144 -17.40 -7.36 3.35
N ARG A 145 -17.29 -7.40 4.67
CA ARG A 145 -16.07 -7.00 5.39
C ARG A 145 -14.84 -7.81 4.96
N LYS A 146 -15.00 -9.11 4.67
CA LYS A 146 -13.92 -9.96 4.11
C LYS A 146 -13.62 -9.59 2.66
N CYS A 147 -14.65 -9.39 1.83
CA CYS A 147 -14.46 -8.96 0.44
C CYS A 147 -13.71 -7.63 0.36
N LEU A 148 -14.06 -6.65 1.19
CA LEU A 148 -13.35 -5.37 1.27
C LEU A 148 -11.86 -5.52 1.58
N ARG A 149 -11.45 -6.56 2.32
CA ARG A 149 -10.04 -6.83 2.66
C ARG A 149 -9.30 -7.67 1.62
N ASP A 150 -10.01 -8.24 0.65
CA ASP A 150 -9.42 -9.09 -0.39
C ASP A 150 -8.48 -8.27 -1.30
N PRO A 151 -7.16 -8.52 -1.31
CA PRO A 151 -6.22 -7.77 -2.12
C PRO A 151 -6.44 -7.95 -3.64
N LEU A 152 -7.05 -9.07 -4.05
CA LEU A 152 -7.31 -9.39 -5.47
C LEU A 152 -8.51 -8.62 -6.03
N TRP A 153 -9.51 -8.33 -5.20
CA TRP A 153 -10.69 -7.58 -5.65
C TRP A 153 -10.40 -6.08 -5.63
N LYS A 154 -10.11 -5.48 -6.79
CA LYS A 154 -9.80 -4.05 -6.95
C LYS A 154 -10.90 -3.34 -7.78
N PRO A 155 -12.06 -3.00 -7.18
CA PRO A 155 -13.19 -2.38 -7.89
C PRO A 155 -12.95 -0.89 -8.14
N PHE A 156 -11.85 -0.56 -8.84
CA PHE A 156 -11.44 0.83 -9.05
C PHE A 156 -11.03 1.06 -10.49
N LYS A 157 -11.37 2.24 -11.00
CA LYS A 157 -10.90 2.77 -12.27
C LYS A 157 -10.09 4.04 -12.05
N VAL A 158 -9.13 4.30 -12.93
CA VAL A 158 -8.37 5.55 -12.93
C VAL A 158 -9.04 6.51 -13.89
N VAL A 159 -9.41 7.67 -13.38
CA VAL A 159 -9.96 8.77 -14.19
C VAL A 159 -9.08 9.99 -14.04
N ASN A 160 -9.02 10.80 -15.10
CA ASN A 160 -8.29 12.06 -15.05
C ASN A 160 -9.23 13.16 -14.55
N ILE A 161 -9.00 13.64 -13.32
CA ILE A 161 -9.75 14.76 -12.75
C ILE A 161 -8.76 15.93 -12.67
N GLN A 162 -9.03 17.00 -13.42
CA GLN A 162 -8.18 18.21 -13.45
C GLN A 162 -6.70 17.93 -13.76
N GLY A 163 -6.42 17.01 -14.69
CA GLY A 163 -5.05 16.66 -15.08
C GLY A 163 -4.32 15.74 -14.10
N LYS A 164 -4.97 15.29 -13.02
CA LYS A 164 -4.42 14.31 -12.07
C LYS A 164 -5.10 12.93 -12.21
N PRO A 165 -4.32 11.85 -12.37
CA PRO A 165 -4.87 10.49 -12.37
C PRO A 165 -5.38 10.15 -10.96
N THR A 166 -6.70 10.13 -10.81
CA THR A 166 -7.40 9.86 -9.55
C THR A 166 -8.07 8.49 -9.64
N LYS A 167 -7.91 7.68 -8.59
CA LYS A 167 -8.50 6.36 -8.50
C LYS A 167 -9.88 6.47 -7.86
N ILE A 168 -10.93 6.12 -8.61
CA ILE A 168 -12.32 6.15 -8.13
C ILE A 168 -12.92 4.75 -8.16
N VAL A 169 -13.98 4.52 -7.39
CA VAL A 169 -14.71 3.24 -7.39
C VAL A 169 -15.35 3.02 -8.77
N ASP A 170 -15.19 1.81 -9.32
CA ASP A 170 -15.80 1.45 -10.58
C ASP A 170 -17.26 1.02 -10.39
N GLU A 171 -18.19 1.83 -10.89
CA GLU A 171 -19.62 1.52 -10.86
C GLU A 171 -20.01 0.32 -11.72
N ASN A 172 -19.14 -0.07 -12.65
CA ASN A 172 -19.35 -1.24 -13.50
C ASN A 172 -18.90 -2.56 -12.88
N ASP A 173 -18.28 -2.54 -11.69
CA ASP A 173 -17.83 -3.74 -11.01
C ASP A 173 -18.97 -4.75 -10.78
N ASN A 174 -18.74 -5.99 -11.21
CA ASN A 174 -19.74 -7.04 -11.17
C ASN A 174 -20.19 -7.38 -9.73
N LYS A 175 -19.30 -7.31 -8.74
CA LYS A 175 -19.65 -7.57 -7.34
C LYS A 175 -20.49 -6.42 -6.77
N LEU A 176 -20.15 -5.17 -7.07
CA LEU A 176 -20.93 -4.00 -6.65
C LEU A 176 -22.32 -3.97 -7.32
N LYS A 177 -22.43 -4.35 -8.59
CA LYS A 177 -23.73 -4.47 -9.26
C LYS A 177 -24.61 -5.54 -8.62
N ARG A 178 -24.07 -6.73 -8.35
CA ARG A 178 -24.79 -7.81 -7.64
C ARG A 178 -25.20 -7.38 -6.23
N LEU A 179 -24.31 -6.72 -5.49
CA LEU A 179 -24.61 -6.17 -4.16
C LEU A 179 -25.84 -5.26 -4.16
N LYS A 180 -25.93 -4.36 -5.14
CA LYS A 180 -27.05 -3.42 -5.26
C LYS A 180 -28.38 -4.14 -5.50
N VAL A 181 -28.36 -5.21 -6.29
CA VAL A 181 -29.56 -6.02 -6.58
C VAL A 181 -29.94 -6.89 -5.38
N GLU A 182 -28.96 -7.53 -4.72
CA GLU A 182 -29.21 -8.50 -3.65
C GLU A 182 -29.55 -7.85 -2.30
N LEU A 183 -28.89 -6.74 -1.97
CA LEU A 183 -28.92 -6.13 -0.62
C LEU A 183 -29.39 -4.66 -0.64
N GLY A 184 -29.66 -4.10 -1.82
CA GLY A 184 -30.21 -2.75 -1.96
C GLY A 184 -29.17 -1.62 -1.96
N GLU A 185 -29.66 -0.41 -2.18
CA GLU A 185 -28.84 0.78 -2.42
C GLU A 185 -28.08 1.25 -1.17
N ASN A 186 -28.69 1.16 0.01
CA ASN A 186 -28.09 1.65 1.26
C ASN A 186 -26.81 0.88 1.60
N ILE A 187 -26.83 -0.44 1.45
CA ILE A 187 -25.67 -1.30 1.66
C ILE A 187 -24.62 -1.05 0.56
N ASN A 188 -25.04 -0.89 -0.70
CA ASN A 188 -24.13 -0.54 -1.79
C ASN A 188 -23.37 0.77 -1.51
N LYS A 189 -24.09 1.80 -1.06
CA LYS A 189 -23.53 3.10 -0.68
C LYS A 189 -22.51 2.96 0.45
N ALA A 190 -22.83 2.20 1.50
CA ALA A 190 -21.90 1.96 2.62
C ALA A 190 -20.60 1.26 2.17
N VAL A 191 -20.71 0.26 1.29
CA VAL A 191 -19.54 -0.43 0.71
C VAL A 191 -18.70 0.51 -0.17
N LYS A 192 -19.34 1.34 -1.01
CA LYS A 192 -18.64 2.35 -1.84
C LYS A 192 -17.92 3.40 -0.99
N THR A 193 -18.54 3.88 0.09
CA THR A 193 -17.91 4.81 1.03
C THR A 193 -16.67 4.19 1.66
N ALA A 194 -16.77 2.95 2.18
CA ALA A 194 -15.62 2.25 2.75
C ALA A 194 -14.48 2.05 1.72
N LEU A 195 -14.80 1.71 0.47
CA LEU A 195 -13.80 1.57 -0.60
C LEU A 195 -13.11 2.88 -0.95
N THR A 196 -13.86 3.98 -0.97
CA THR A 196 -13.33 5.32 -1.27
C THR A 196 -12.37 5.75 -0.17
N GLU A 197 -12.80 5.63 1.09
CA GLU A 197 -12.00 5.92 2.27
C GLU A 197 -10.69 5.11 2.31
N MET A 198 -10.75 3.79 2.02
CA MET A 198 -9.56 2.94 1.92
C MET A 198 -8.61 3.33 0.77
N SER A 199 -9.13 3.96 -0.29
CA SER A 199 -8.32 4.36 -1.45
C SER A 199 -7.62 5.70 -1.26
N GLU A 200 -8.25 6.62 -0.52
CA GLU A 200 -7.71 7.94 -0.19
C GLU A 200 -6.59 7.84 0.85
N TYR A 201 -6.75 6.97 1.85
CA TYR A 201 -5.71 6.64 2.82
C TYR A 201 -4.73 5.63 2.21
N LYS A 202 -3.85 6.12 1.33
CA LYS A 202 -2.75 5.35 0.72
C LYS A 202 -1.73 4.91 1.78
N TYR A 203 -1.95 3.76 2.42
CA TYR A 203 -0.98 3.18 3.35
C TYR A 203 -0.02 2.20 2.66
N PRO A 204 1.30 2.26 2.93
CA PRO A 204 2.26 1.26 2.48
C PRO A 204 2.06 -0.05 3.28
N GLY A 205 1.19 -0.93 2.79
CA GLY A 205 1.01 -2.26 3.40
C GLY A 205 -0.38 -2.89 3.25
N GLY A 206 -1.39 -2.16 2.76
CA GLY A 206 -2.69 -2.76 2.44
C GLY A 206 -3.90 -2.03 3.02
N ARG A 207 -5.04 -2.73 3.03
CA ARG A 207 -6.37 -2.24 3.45
C ARG A 207 -6.56 -2.43 4.95
N PHE A 208 -6.04 -1.48 5.73
CA PHE A 208 -6.23 -1.46 7.19
C PHE A 208 -7.34 -0.49 7.58
N ILE A 209 -8.05 -0.83 8.66
CA ILE A 209 -8.99 0.09 9.30
C ILE A 209 -8.15 1.04 10.15
N ILE A 210 -8.22 2.34 9.86
CA ILE A 210 -7.48 3.36 10.60
C ILE A 210 -8.45 4.10 11.51
N THR A 211 -8.06 4.24 12.76
CA THR A 211 -8.80 5.03 13.74
C THR A 211 -8.27 6.47 13.69
N GLU A 212 -9.13 7.43 13.34
CA GLU A 212 -8.77 8.84 13.20
C GLU A 212 -9.72 9.75 13.99
N LEU A 213 -9.21 10.92 14.38
CA LEU A 213 -10.04 12.00 14.91
C LEU A 213 -10.88 12.60 13.79
N TRP A 214 -12.18 12.72 14.01
CA TRP A 214 -13.13 13.11 12.99
C TRP A 214 -14.01 14.26 13.47
N ASN A 215 -14.21 15.23 12.58
CA ASN A 215 -15.23 16.26 12.74
C ASN A 215 -16.47 15.77 11.98
N PHE A 216 -17.53 15.44 12.72
CA PHE A 216 -18.76 14.90 12.15
C PHE A 216 -19.62 15.95 11.45
N GLU A 217 -19.49 17.23 11.80
CA GLU A 217 -20.19 18.34 11.14
C GLU A 217 -19.62 18.61 9.75
N LYS A 218 -18.29 18.66 9.65
CA LYS A 218 -17.57 18.91 8.38
C LYS A 218 -17.35 17.65 7.56
N ASN A 219 -17.64 16.48 8.14
CA ASN A 219 -17.35 15.17 7.58
C ASN A 219 -15.91 15.05 7.04
N CYS A 220 -14.93 15.49 7.84
CA CYS A 220 -13.52 15.44 7.50
C CYS A 220 -12.64 15.11 8.72
N LYS A 221 -11.36 14.81 8.48
CA LYS A 221 -10.37 14.63 9.56
C LYS A 221 -10.31 15.89 10.42
N ALA A 222 -10.45 15.73 11.73
CA ALA A 222 -10.37 16.83 12.68
C ALA A 222 -8.91 17.27 12.88
N SER A 223 -8.68 18.58 12.94
CA SER A 223 -7.40 19.11 13.39
C SER A 223 -7.26 19.03 14.92
N LEU A 224 -6.03 18.94 15.42
CA LEU A 224 -5.79 18.96 16.87
C LEU A 224 -6.26 20.27 17.49
N THR A 225 -6.08 21.40 16.79
CA THR A 225 -6.48 22.72 17.26
C THR A 225 -8.00 22.79 17.48
N GLU A 226 -8.80 22.34 16.51
CA GLU A 226 -10.27 22.31 16.64
C GLU A 226 -10.72 21.45 17.82
N VAL A 227 -10.08 20.30 18.03
CA VAL A 227 -10.40 19.39 19.15
C VAL A 227 -10.03 20.03 20.49
N VAL A 228 -8.87 20.69 20.58
CA VAL A 228 -8.44 21.39 21.80
C VAL A 228 -9.36 22.56 22.11
N GLU A 229 -9.70 23.39 21.13
CA GLU A 229 -10.67 24.49 21.28
C GLU A 229 -12.03 23.99 21.77
N PHE A 230 -12.52 22.90 21.17
CA PHE A 230 -13.76 22.26 21.61
C PHE A 230 -13.70 21.80 23.07
N MET A 231 -12.60 21.15 23.47
CA MET A 231 -12.40 20.69 24.85
C MET A 231 -12.31 21.86 25.82
N ILE A 232 -11.55 22.91 25.48
CA ILE A 232 -11.48 24.13 26.30
C ILE A 232 -12.88 24.72 26.47
N ASN A 233 -13.61 24.96 25.37
CA ASN A 233 -14.95 25.56 25.43
C ASN A 233 -15.96 24.71 26.22
N ARG A 234 -15.85 23.38 26.18
CA ARG A 234 -16.71 22.48 26.94
C ARG A 234 -16.45 22.53 28.46
N TYR A 235 -15.18 22.68 28.85
CA TYR A 235 -14.75 22.61 30.25
C TYR A 235 -14.49 23.98 30.88
N THR A 236 -14.58 25.07 30.11
CA THR A 236 -14.51 26.44 30.65
C THR A 236 -15.92 26.84 31.08
N PRO A 237 -16.21 27.06 32.38
CA PRO A 237 -17.49 27.59 32.79
C PRO A 237 -17.66 28.98 32.17
N LEU A 238 -18.74 29.17 31.41
CA LEU A 238 -19.25 30.52 31.13
C LEU A 238 -19.42 31.20 32.49
N GLY A 239 -18.85 32.41 32.63
CA GLY A 239 -18.65 33.10 33.91
C GLY A 239 -19.90 33.19 34.81
N PRO A 240 -19.73 33.58 36.08
CA PRO A 240 -20.78 33.48 37.09
C PRO A 240 -22.08 34.17 36.62
N PRO A 241 -23.26 33.60 36.94
CA PRO A 241 -24.53 34.23 36.61
C PRO A 241 -24.57 35.64 37.21
N ARG A 242 -24.88 36.63 36.36
CA ARG A 242 -25.12 38.01 36.78
C ARG A 242 -26.38 38.11 37.62
#